data_AF-A0AAW2QYF8-F1
#
_entry.id   AF-A0AAW2QYF8-F1
#
_cell.length_a   1.000
_cell.length_b   1.000
_cell.length_c   1.000
_cell.angle_alpha   90.00
_cell.angle_beta   90.00
_cell.angle_gamma   90.00
#
_symmetry.space_group_name_H-M   'P 1'
#
loop_
_entity.id
_entity.type
_entity.pdbx_description
1 polymer ?
#
loop_
_entity_poly.entity_id
_entity_poly.type
_entity_poly.pdbx_seq_one_letter_code
_entity_poly.pdbx_strand_id
1 'polypeptide(L)'
;MRVPPASSLAPLPTFSMVKPLPMNEVLDASKEKMFATLVPDNSAKALSRYTEMLDDIIRTQAEKLQQGSELARVRLKEMDLPDSILALEGNLTLPTALKEDVEAVQICGGPAGLEGELQQLKDLRRVNHELLVQIEEQLQKEATEDSQFRNQFGTRWTRPQSSTLTKNLQDRLNRFAGNLKQAAESDARIERSVREHSALMSILDRRPIESALPTLAKPMMSLDANEDAVVGALKQSLRQLETLGAQRAGLEDMLKEMKRKDDILPKLMTSTGSHEDLFRKEISKYDSICEEIAQNLEAQEQLLLHIQAQNDQFAAIFNLEDYKASREKGYRQIEAAIAKFREIKEKTSMKD
;
A
#
# COMPACT_ATOMS: atom_id res chain seq x y z
N MET A 1 37.76 122.64 -10.98
CA MET A 1 36.97 121.43 -10.67
C MET A 1 37.92 120.37 -10.13
N ARG A 2 37.63 119.78 -8.97
CA ARG A 2 38.44 118.71 -8.36
C ARG A 2 37.86 117.35 -8.77
N VAL A 3 38.71 116.43 -9.24
CA VAL A 3 38.32 115.05 -9.54
C VAL A 3 38.08 114.32 -8.20
N PRO A 4 36.92 113.69 -7.97
CA PRO A 4 36.63 113.00 -6.72
C PRO A 4 37.51 111.76 -6.55
N PRO A 5 37.92 111.39 -5.32
CA PRO A 5 38.67 110.17 -5.05
C PRO A 5 37.81 108.92 -5.34
N ALA A 6 38.44 107.83 -5.80
CA ALA A 6 37.75 106.61 -6.25
C ALA A 6 36.80 105.99 -5.21
N SER A 7 37.06 106.23 -3.91
CA SER A 7 36.21 105.81 -2.80
C SER A 7 34.89 106.57 -2.67
N SER A 8 34.74 107.70 -3.36
CA SER A 8 33.51 108.52 -3.38
C SER A 8 32.62 108.25 -4.59
N LEU A 9 33.04 107.36 -5.50
CA LEU A 9 32.21 106.93 -6.62
C LEU A 9 31.30 105.79 -6.18
N ALA A 10 30.03 105.84 -6.59
CA ALA A 10 29.09 104.76 -6.32
C ALA A 10 29.49 103.48 -7.08
N PRO A 11 29.43 102.30 -6.46
CA PRO A 11 29.79 101.04 -7.11
C PRO A 11 28.87 100.77 -8.31
N LEU A 12 29.44 100.26 -9.40
CA LEU A 12 28.70 99.95 -10.61
C LEU A 12 27.73 98.78 -10.35
N PRO A 13 26.45 98.88 -10.80
CA PRO A 13 25.50 97.80 -10.62
C PRO A 13 25.94 96.58 -11.44
N THR A 14 26.02 95.43 -10.78
CA THR A 14 26.33 94.15 -11.42
C THR A 14 25.06 93.32 -11.54
N PHE A 15 24.89 92.64 -12.68
CA PHE A 15 23.74 91.76 -12.94
C PHE A 15 24.25 90.34 -13.15
N SER A 16 23.78 89.38 -12.35
CA SER A 16 24.20 87.98 -12.50
C SER A 16 23.54 87.36 -13.73
N MET A 17 24.35 87.05 -14.75
CA MET A 17 23.90 86.39 -15.98
C MET A 17 23.72 84.87 -15.83
N VAL A 18 24.01 84.32 -14.65
CA VAL A 18 23.99 82.87 -14.40
C VAL A 18 23.25 82.59 -13.09
N LYS A 19 22.38 81.57 -13.12
CA LYS A 19 21.76 81.00 -11.93
C LYS A 19 22.41 79.64 -11.65
N PRO A 20 22.77 79.33 -10.39
CA PRO A 20 23.23 78.01 -10.03
C PRO A 20 22.11 77.00 -10.29
N LEU A 21 22.40 75.99 -11.12
CA LEU A 21 21.46 74.94 -11.45
C LEU A 21 21.50 73.87 -10.34
N PRO A 22 20.37 73.52 -9.71
CA PRO A 22 20.34 72.47 -8.70
C PRO A 22 20.70 71.13 -9.35
N MET A 23 21.88 70.61 -9.01
CA MET A 23 22.45 69.43 -9.65
C MET A 23 21.67 68.13 -9.39
N ASN A 24 20.75 68.13 -8.42
CA ASN A 24 19.89 66.98 -8.13
C ASN A 24 19.00 66.56 -9.31
N GLU A 25 18.60 67.48 -10.19
CA GLU A 25 17.77 67.14 -11.37
C GLU A 25 18.61 66.73 -12.60
N VAL A 26 19.88 67.15 -12.65
CA VAL A 26 20.79 66.89 -13.79
C VAL A 26 21.60 65.61 -13.60
N LEU A 27 21.96 65.30 -12.36
CA LEU A 27 22.62 64.06 -11.96
C LEU A 27 21.61 62.95 -11.58
N ASP A 28 20.33 63.15 -11.90
CA ASP A 28 19.29 62.18 -11.63
C ASP A 28 19.43 60.96 -12.55
N ALA A 29 20.33 60.05 -12.18
CA ALA A 29 20.50 58.74 -12.80
C ALA A 29 19.27 57.83 -12.61
N SER A 30 18.23 58.29 -11.89
CA SER A 30 16.96 57.59 -11.70
C SER A 30 16.17 57.36 -12.99
N LYS A 31 16.56 57.95 -14.13
CA LYS A 31 15.94 57.66 -15.43
C LYS A 31 16.24 56.24 -15.91
N GLU A 32 17.42 55.70 -15.60
CA GLU A 32 17.73 54.28 -15.81
C GLU A 32 17.62 53.54 -14.49
N LYS A 33 16.41 53.07 -14.18
CA LYS A 33 16.15 52.27 -12.98
C LYS A 33 16.69 50.84 -13.17
N MET A 34 18.01 50.67 -13.18
CA MET A 34 18.65 49.34 -13.24
C MET A 34 18.25 48.44 -12.06
N PHE A 35 17.78 49.04 -10.96
CA PHE A 35 17.30 48.37 -9.75
C PHE A 35 15.81 48.61 -9.49
N ALA A 36 14.99 48.89 -10.53
CA ALA A 36 13.53 49.02 -10.38
C ALA A 36 12.89 47.78 -9.74
N THR A 37 13.51 46.61 -9.94
CA THR A 37 13.09 45.32 -9.42
C THR A 37 13.54 45.08 -7.97
N LEU A 38 14.39 45.95 -7.41
CA LEU A 38 14.93 45.78 -6.06
C LEU A 38 13.90 46.27 -5.03
N VAL A 39 13.31 45.33 -4.29
CA VAL A 39 12.32 45.62 -3.25
C VAL A 39 13.02 46.23 -2.03
N PRO A 40 12.55 47.38 -1.50
CA PRO A 40 13.10 47.97 -0.27
C PRO A 40 13.05 47.01 0.93
N ASP A 41 14.08 47.02 1.79
CA ASP A 41 14.20 46.10 2.95
C ASP A 41 12.99 46.17 3.92
N ASN A 42 12.35 47.34 4.04
CA ASN A 42 11.17 47.52 4.89
C ASN A 42 9.92 46.81 4.34
N SER A 43 9.72 46.74 3.02
CA SER A 43 8.60 46.02 2.42
C SER A 43 8.88 44.53 2.32
N ALA A 44 10.14 44.12 2.19
CA ALA A 44 10.55 42.71 2.26
C ALA A 44 10.24 42.10 3.66
N LYS A 45 10.62 42.78 4.75
CA LYS A 45 10.31 42.34 6.12
C LYS A 45 8.80 42.28 6.40
N ALA A 46 8.05 43.25 5.90
CA ALA A 46 6.59 43.28 6.04
C ALA A 46 5.94 42.12 5.24
N LEU A 47 6.41 41.87 4.03
CA LEU A 47 5.96 40.74 3.22
C LEU A 47 6.25 39.40 3.91
N SER A 48 7.45 39.22 4.46
CA SER A 48 7.80 37.99 5.19
C SER A 48 6.88 37.72 6.37
N ARG A 49 6.49 38.75 7.14
CA ARG A 49 5.53 38.61 8.25
C ARG A 49 4.14 38.22 7.76
N TYR A 50 3.67 38.84 6.67
CA TYR A 50 2.39 38.47 6.08
C TYR A 50 2.38 37.03 5.58
N THR A 51 3.44 36.61 4.87
CA THR A 51 3.55 35.25 4.37
C THR A 51 3.59 34.24 5.51
N GLU A 52 4.22 34.56 6.64
CA GLU A 52 4.22 33.71 7.83
C GLU A 52 2.82 33.57 8.44
N MET A 53 2.09 34.69 8.61
CA MET A 53 0.70 34.66 9.09
C MET A 53 -0.22 33.87 8.16
N LEU A 54 -0.06 34.04 6.85
CA LEU A 54 -0.82 33.32 5.84
C LEU A 54 -0.49 31.82 5.85
N ASP A 55 0.80 31.49 5.92
CA ASP A 55 1.28 30.10 6.00
C ASP A 55 0.74 29.39 7.23
N ASP A 56 0.67 30.08 8.38
CA ASP A 56 0.10 29.52 9.60
C ASP A 56 -1.40 29.22 9.46
N ILE A 57 -2.17 30.11 8.85
CA ILE A 57 -3.60 29.89 8.58
C ILE A 57 -3.77 28.69 7.64
N ILE A 58 -3.02 28.68 6.54
CA ILE A 58 -3.08 27.63 5.53
C ILE A 58 -2.70 26.27 6.11
N ARG A 59 -1.61 26.21 6.88
CA ARG A 59 -1.17 24.99 7.56
C ARG A 59 -2.24 24.50 8.52
N THR A 60 -2.77 25.39 9.36
CA THR A 60 -3.82 25.02 10.33
C THR A 60 -5.07 24.48 9.66
N GLN A 61 -5.51 25.10 8.55
CA GLN A 61 -6.67 24.62 7.82
C GLN A 61 -6.39 23.31 7.07
N ALA A 62 -5.22 23.16 6.44
CA ALA A 62 -4.81 21.91 5.81
C ALA A 62 -4.75 20.74 6.80
N GLU A 63 -4.20 20.98 8.00
CA GLU A 63 -4.17 19.98 9.07
C GLU A 63 -5.59 19.57 9.50
N LYS A 64 -6.50 20.53 9.67
CA LYS A 64 -7.91 20.24 10.00
C LYS A 64 -8.61 19.41 8.93
N LEU A 65 -8.40 19.72 7.65
CA LEU A 65 -8.96 18.96 6.53
C LEU A 65 -8.41 17.52 6.54
N GLN A 66 -7.10 17.36 6.70
CA GLN A 66 -6.47 16.04 6.76
C GLN A 66 -6.97 15.22 7.95
N GLN A 67 -7.06 15.83 9.14
CA GLN A 67 -7.61 15.18 10.34
C GLN A 67 -9.08 14.78 10.14
N GLY A 68 -9.89 15.62 9.50
CA GLY A 68 -11.27 15.29 9.17
C GLY A 68 -11.37 14.07 8.26
N SER A 69 -10.52 13.97 7.23
CA SER A 69 -10.49 12.82 6.31
C SER A 69 -10.06 11.54 7.00
N GLU A 70 -9.03 11.64 7.84
CA GLU A 70 -8.54 10.50 8.60
C GLU A 70 -9.57 10.01 9.62
N LEU A 71 -10.24 10.92 10.33
CA LEU A 71 -11.31 10.58 11.27
C LEU A 71 -12.45 9.82 10.58
N ALA A 72 -12.91 10.29 9.42
CA ALA A 72 -13.94 9.60 8.65
C ALA A 72 -13.48 8.19 8.24
N ARG A 73 -12.24 8.06 7.76
CA ARG A 73 -11.65 6.78 7.36
C ARG A 73 -11.57 5.80 8.53
N VAL A 74 -11.13 6.26 9.70
CA VAL A 74 -11.04 5.43 10.92
C VAL A 74 -12.43 4.98 11.36
N ARG A 75 -13.40 5.89 11.43
CA ARG A 75 -14.78 5.56 11.83
C ARG A 75 -15.44 4.57 10.88
N LEU A 76 -15.29 4.77 9.56
CA LEU A 76 -15.82 3.83 8.56
C LEU A 76 -15.19 2.44 8.71
N LYS A 77 -13.87 2.38 8.98
CA LYS A 77 -13.17 1.13 9.22
C LYS A 77 -13.63 0.44 10.51
N GLU A 78 -13.85 1.17 11.59
CA GLU A 78 -14.41 0.62 12.84
C GLU A 78 -15.82 0.02 12.64
N MET A 79 -16.58 0.58 11.69
CA MET A 79 -17.91 0.10 11.31
C MET A 79 -17.89 -1.00 10.22
N ASP A 80 -16.70 -1.34 9.69
CA ASP A 80 -16.52 -2.22 8.51
C ASP A 80 -17.35 -1.79 7.29
N LEU A 81 -17.51 -0.48 7.08
CA LEU A 81 -18.18 0.11 5.93
C LEU A 81 -17.14 0.61 4.90
N PRO A 82 -17.39 0.46 3.59
CA PRO A 82 -18.59 -0.06 2.92
C PRO A 82 -18.63 -1.59 2.77
N ASP A 83 -17.62 -2.30 3.28
CA ASP A 83 -17.42 -3.74 3.03
C ASP A 83 -18.59 -4.62 3.52
N SER A 84 -19.24 -4.25 4.63
CA SER A 84 -20.40 -4.97 5.17
C SER A 84 -21.63 -4.89 4.25
N ILE A 85 -21.82 -3.77 3.53
CA ILE A 85 -22.89 -3.62 2.53
C ILE A 85 -22.56 -4.42 1.27
N LEU A 86 -21.30 -4.38 0.83
CA LEU A 86 -20.85 -5.17 -0.34
C LEU A 86 -20.95 -6.67 -0.06
N ALA A 87 -20.67 -7.09 1.18
CA ALA A 87 -20.84 -8.47 1.63
C ALA A 87 -22.30 -8.94 1.53
N LEU A 88 -23.27 -8.05 1.81
CA LEU A 88 -24.71 -8.34 1.64
C LEU A 88 -25.09 -8.50 0.16
N GLU A 89 -24.47 -7.74 -0.73
CA GLU A 89 -24.71 -7.81 -2.18
C GLU A 89 -24.05 -9.02 -2.85
N GLY A 90 -23.33 -9.86 -2.09
CA GLY A 90 -22.58 -11.00 -2.61
C GLY A 90 -21.25 -10.61 -3.28
N ASN A 91 -20.87 -9.33 -3.23
CA ASN A 91 -19.60 -8.81 -3.74
C ASN A 91 -18.52 -8.95 -2.65
N LEU A 92 -18.30 -10.19 -2.20
CA LEU A 92 -17.28 -10.48 -1.20
C LEU A 92 -15.91 -10.41 -1.83
N THR A 93 -15.09 -9.47 -1.36
CA THR A 93 -13.67 -9.43 -1.68
C THR A 93 -12.87 -10.05 -0.54
N LEU A 94 -11.94 -10.93 -0.89
CA LEU A 94 -10.94 -11.43 0.06
C LEU A 94 -9.98 -10.30 0.45
N PRO A 95 -9.45 -10.32 1.69
CA PRO A 95 -8.31 -9.50 2.05
C PRO A 95 -7.19 -9.71 1.02
N THR A 96 -6.56 -8.63 0.57
CA THR A 96 -5.55 -8.66 -0.51
C THR A 96 -4.44 -9.69 -0.26
N ALA A 97 -3.92 -9.73 0.97
CA ALA A 97 -2.90 -10.70 1.38
C ALA A 97 -3.36 -12.16 1.22
N LEU A 98 -4.61 -12.46 1.61
CA LEU A 98 -5.16 -13.81 1.49
C LEU A 98 -5.42 -14.16 0.02
N LYS A 99 -5.86 -13.18 -0.79
CA LYS A 99 -6.06 -13.36 -2.23
C LYS A 99 -4.75 -13.68 -2.94
N GLU A 100 -3.69 -12.92 -2.67
CA GLU A 100 -2.35 -13.16 -3.22
C GLU A 100 -1.84 -14.56 -2.83
N ASP A 101 -2.02 -14.95 -1.57
CA ASP A 101 -1.62 -16.27 -1.09
C ASP A 101 -2.40 -17.42 -1.74
N VAL A 102 -3.69 -17.25 -1.96
CA VAL A 102 -4.54 -18.22 -2.69
C VAL A 102 -4.12 -18.31 -4.15
N GLU A 103 -3.90 -17.18 -4.82
CA GLU A 103 -3.43 -17.14 -6.21
C GLU A 103 -2.08 -17.83 -6.35
N ALA A 104 -1.15 -17.63 -5.41
CA ALA A 104 0.13 -18.33 -5.38
C ALA A 104 -0.04 -19.86 -5.30
N VAL A 105 -0.96 -20.34 -4.46
CA VAL A 105 -1.29 -21.78 -4.37
C VAL A 105 -1.93 -22.29 -5.67
N GLN A 106 -2.78 -21.49 -6.32
CA GLN A 106 -3.42 -21.85 -7.58
C GLN A 106 -2.41 -21.92 -8.73
N ILE A 107 -1.47 -20.98 -8.82
CA ILE A 107 -0.34 -21.01 -9.77
C ILE A 107 0.49 -22.28 -9.57
N CYS A 108 0.64 -22.71 -8.32
CA CYS A 108 1.33 -23.94 -7.94
C CYS A 108 0.58 -25.23 -8.31
N GLY A 109 -0.59 -25.15 -8.96
CA GLY A 109 -1.40 -26.32 -9.35
C GLY A 109 -2.43 -26.75 -8.32
N GLY A 110 -2.54 -26.04 -7.19
CA GLY A 110 -3.46 -26.38 -6.10
C GLY A 110 -3.16 -27.76 -5.48
N PRO A 111 -4.04 -28.28 -4.61
CA PRO A 111 -3.87 -29.61 -4.02
C PRO A 111 -3.90 -30.75 -5.06
N ALA A 112 -4.55 -30.57 -6.22
CA ALA A 112 -4.43 -31.50 -7.34
C ALA A 112 -2.99 -31.60 -7.89
N GLY A 113 -2.24 -30.49 -7.85
CA GLY A 113 -0.81 -30.47 -8.20
C GLY A 113 0.04 -31.34 -7.27
N LEU A 114 -0.26 -31.35 -5.96
CA LEU A 114 0.41 -32.22 -4.99
C LEU A 114 0.16 -33.70 -5.27
N GLU A 115 -1.04 -34.08 -5.70
CA GLU A 115 -1.32 -35.46 -6.11
C GLU A 115 -0.48 -35.87 -7.34
N GLY A 116 -0.29 -34.95 -8.27
CA GLY A 116 0.61 -35.13 -9.42
C GLY A 116 2.07 -35.33 -9.02
N GLU A 117 2.60 -34.47 -8.13
CA GLU A 117 3.96 -34.60 -7.58
C GLU A 117 4.15 -35.92 -6.81
N LEU A 118 3.17 -36.32 -5.99
CA LEU A 118 3.20 -37.62 -5.30
C LEU A 118 3.24 -38.81 -6.26
N GLN A 119 2.51 -38.72 -7.38
CA GLN A 119 2.54 -39.76 -8.40
C GLN A 119 3.92 -39.83 -9.07
N GLN A 120 4.52 -38.68 -9.39
CA GLN A 120 5.89 -38.61 -9.93
C GLN A 120 6.91 -39.22 -8.97
N LEU A 121 6.83 -38.93 -7.66
CA LEU A 121 7.71 -39.53 -6.65
C LEU A 121 7.57 -41.06 -6.61
N LYS A 122 6.35 -41.60 -6.75
CA LYS A 122 6.12 -43.06 -6.82
C LYS A 122 6.77 -43.66 -8.06
N ASP A 123 6.66 -43.00 -9.20
CA ASP A 123 7.26 -43.47 -10.45
C ASP A 123 8.79 -43.44 -10.40
N LEU A 124 9.38 -42.35 -9.89
CA LEU A 124 10.84 -42.23 -9.67
C LEU A 124 11.36 -43.30 -8.71
N ARG A 125 10.64 -43.54 -7.61
CA ARG A 125 10.97 -44.61 -6.66
C ARG A 125 10.95 -45.98 -7.32
N ARG A 126 9.94 -46.27 -8.15
CA ARG A 126 9.84 -47.53 -8.88
C ARG A 126 11.04 -47.73 -9.80
N VAL A 127 11.37 -46.72 -10.61
CA VAL A 127 12.53 -46.77 -11.53
C VAL A 127 13.84 -46.99 -10.76
N ASN A 128 14.05 -46.27 -9.66
CA ASN A 128 15.25 -46.44 -8.82
C ASN A 128 15.33 -47.84 -8.20
N HIS A 129 14.19 -48.40 -7.81
CA HIS A 129 14.14 -49.76 -7.26
C HIS A 129 14.43 -50.81 -8.35
N GLU A 130 13.84 -50.67 -9.54
CA GLU A 130 14.09 -51.55 -10.68
C GLU A 130 15.57 -51.53 -11.09
N LEU A 131 16.19 -50.34 -11.13
CA LEU A 131 17.63 -50.21 -11.40
C LEU A 131 18.50 -50.94 -10.35
N LEU A 132 18.16 -50.83 -9.06
CA LEU A 132 18.88 -51.54 -8.01
C LEU A 132 18.76 -53.07 -8.16
N VAL A 133 17.55 -53.56 -8.44
CA VAL A 133 17.31 -54.99 -8.66
C VAL A 133 18.09 -55.49 -9.88
N GLN A 134 18.10 -54.75 -10.99
CA GLN A 134 18.87 -55.12 -12.18
C GLN A 134 20.37 -55.18 -11.91
N ILE A 135 20.93 -54.24 -11.14
CA ILE A 135 22.36 -54.27 -10.77
C ILE A 135 22.64 -55.45 -9.85
N GLU A 136 21.77 -55.74 -8.89
CA GLU A 136 21.90 -56.89 -7.98
C GLU A 136 21.87 -58.21 -8.76
N GLU A 137 20.94 -58.36 -9.71
CA GLU A 137 20.85 -59.51 -10.60
C GLU A 137 22.11 -59.70 -11.46
N GLN A 138 22.67 -58.61 -12.00
CA GLN A 138 23.90 -58.66 -12.78
C GLN A 138 25.11 -59.11 -11.94
N LEU A 139 25.24 -58.56 -10.72
CA LEU A 139 26.30 -58.96 -9.79
C LEU A 139 26.14 -60.43 -9.36
N GLN A 140 24.90 -60.87 -9.11
CA GLN A 140 24.61 -62.25 -8.73
C GLN A 140 24.90 -63.21 -9.89
N LYS A 141 24.50 -62.85 -11.11
CA LYS A 141 24.79 -63.63 -12.32
C LYS A 141 26.29 -63.80 -12.52
N GLU A 142 27.06 -62.72 -12.45
CA GLU A 142 28.52 -62.76 -12.58
C GLU A 142 29.16 -63.63 -11.48
N ALA A 143 28.71 -63.50 -10.23
CA ALA A 143 29.18 -64.34 -9.13
C ALA A 143 28.86 -65.83 -9.33
N THR A 144 27.67 -66.15 -9.85
CA THR A 144 27.30 -67.53 -10.17
C THR A 144 28.13 -68.09 -11.32
N GLU A 145 28.39 -67.31 -12.37
CA GLU A 145 29.22 -67.71 -13.51
C GLU A 145 30.68 -67.95 -13.09
N ASP A 146 31.29 -67.07 -12.29
CA ASP A 146 32.65 -67.28 -11.74
C ASP A 146 32.70 -68.54 -10.87
N SER A 147 31.68 -68.79 -10.03
CA SER A 147 31.62 -70.02 -9.23
C SER A 147 31.53 -71.29 -10.09
N GLN A 148 30.75 -71.26 -11.17
CA GLN A 148 30.62 -72.38 -12.11
C GLN A 148 31.91 -72.62 -12.86
N PHE A 149 32.57 -71.58 -13.37
CA PHE A 149 33.82 -71.70 -14.10
C PHE A 149 34.98 -72.15 -13.20
N ARG A 150 35.04 -71.69 -11.94
CA ARG A 150 36.00 -72.22 -10.96
C ARG A 150 35.79 -73.71 -10.71
N ASN A 151 34.55 -74.15 -10.57
CA ASN A 151 34.22 -75.58 -10.39
C ASN A 151 34.60 -76.43 -11.60
N GLN A 152 34.41 -75.91 -12.82
CA GLN A 152 34.70 -76.64 -14.06
C GLN A 152 36.18 -76.66 -14.45
N PHE A 153 36.89 -75.55 -14.27
CA PHE A 153 38.25 -75.35 -14.80
C PHE A 153 39.35 -75.38 -13.74
N GLY A 154 39.00 -75.40 -12.44
CA GLY A 154 39.92 -75.62 -11.33
C GLY A 154 41.19 -74.77 -11.41
N THR A 155 42.35 -75.42 -11.53
CA THR A 155 43.67 -74.77 -11.57
C THR A 155 43.95 -73.94 -12.83
N ARG A 156 43.13 -74.06 -13.89
CA ARG A 156 43.25 -73.22 -15.10
C ARG A 156 42.54 -71.86 -14.96
N TRP A 157 41.74 -71.65 -13.92
CA TRP A 157 41.02 -70.41 -13.66
C TRP A 157 41.76 -69.56 -12.60
N THR A 158 42.73 -68.77 -13.06
CA THR A 158 43.63 -67.98 -12.18
C THR A 158 43.14 -66.55 -11.90
N ARG A 159 41.90 -66.21 -12.28
CA ARG A 159 41.33 -64.87 -12.06
C ARG A 159 41.06 -64.60 -10.57
N PRO A 160 41.15 -63.35 -10.10
CA PRO A 160 40.69 -62.97 -8.75
C PRO A 160 39.22 -63.31 -8.54
N GLN A 161 38.82 -63.64 -7.30
CA GLN A 161 37.45 -64.05 -6.99
C GLN A 161 36.48 -62.91 -7.21
N SER A 162 35.39 -63.18 -7.91
CA SER A 162 34.37 -62.18 -8.23
C SER A 162 33.79 -61.49 -7.00
N SER A 163 33.59 -62.22 -5.90
CA SER A 163 33.15 -61.67 -4.61
C SER A 163 34.13 -60.64 -4.01
N THR A 164 35.43 -60.76 -4.30
CA THR A 164 36.43 -59.79 -3.82
C THR A 164 36.47 -58.53 -4.69
N LEU A 165 36.27 -58.67 -6.00
CA LEU A 165 36.23 -57.55 -6.94
C LEU A 165 34.93 -56.74 -6.83
N THR A 166 33.80 -57.40 -6.62
CA THR A 166 32.47 -56.77 -6.55
C THR A 166 32.11 -56.25 -5.16
N LYS A 167 32.91 -56.52 -4.13
CA LYS A 167 32.63 -56.11 -2.74
C LYS A 167 32.30 -54.61 -2.59
N ASN A 168 33.07 -53.73 -3.24
CA ASN A 168 32.80 -52.29 -3.17
C ASN A 168 31.47 -51.90 -3.84
N LEU A 169 31.09 -52.61 -4.91
CA LEU A 169 29.81 -52.41 -5.59
C LEU A 169 28.65 -52.89 -4.73
N GLN A 170 28.79 -54.05 -4.07
CA GLN A 170 27.81 -54.56 -3.11
C GLN A 170 27.63 -53.62 -1.91
N ASP A 171 28.73 -53.08 -1.36
CA ASP A 171 28.67 -52.08 -0.27
C ASP A 171 27.93 -50.81 -0.71
N ARG A 172 28.16 -50.33 -1.94
CA ARG A 172 27.43 -49.20 -2.52
C ARG A 172 25.96 -49.52 -2.74
N LEU A 173 25.66 -50.71 -3.26
CA LEU A 173 24.29 -51.18 -3.49
C LEU A 173 23.50 -51.25 -2.18
N ASN A 174 24.10 -51.77 -1.11
CA ASN A 174 23.51 -51.80 0.22
C ASN A 174 23.24 -50.39 0.77
N ARG A 175 24.13 -49.42 0.53
CA ARG A 175 23.90 -48.02 0.89
C ARG A 175 22.75 -47.41 0.12
N PHE A 176 22.68 -47.62 -1.21
CA PHE A 176 21.57 -47.12 -2.01
C PHE A 176 20.24 -47.78 -1.62
N ALA A 177 20.23 -49.08 -1.31
CA ALA A 177 19.06 -49.76 -0.78
C ALA A 177 18.61 -49.17 0.57
N GLY A 178 19.56 -48.82 1.45
CA GLY A 178 19.28 -48.10 2.70
C GLY A 178 18.66 -46.72 2.47
N ASN A 179 19.25 -45.93 1.57
CA ASN A 179 18.73 -44.61 1.20
C ASN A 179 17.32 -44.70 0.59
N LEU A 180 17.06 -45.70 -0.26
CA LEU A 180 15.74 -45.91 -0.86
C LEU A 180 14.70 -46.29 0.21
N LYS A 181 15.06 -47.10 1.20
CA LYS A 181 14.18 -47.39 2.34
C LYS A 181 13.85 -46.13 3.15
N GLN A 182 14.86 -45.31 3.46
CA GLN A 182 14.64 -44.05 4.17
C GLN A 182 13.78 -43.07 3.37
N ALA A 183 14.02 -42.96 2.06
CA ALA A 183 13.18 -42.17 1.16
C ALA A 183 11.74 -42.67 1.15
N ALA A 184 11.53 -43.99 1.06
CA ALA A 184 10.21 -44.61 1.09
C ALA A 184 9.44 -44.32 2.39
N GLU A 185 10.11 -44.35 3.54
CA GLU A 185 9.50 -43.97 4.82
C GLU A 185 9.10 -42.49 4.84
N SER A 186 9.93 -41.62 4.26
CA SER A 186 9.64 -40.20 4.12
C SER A 186 8.45 -39.96 3.18
N ASP A 187 8.41 -40.64 2.02
CA ASP A 187 7.29 -40.58 1.07
C ASP A 187 5.98 -41.02 1.74
N ALA A 188 6.01 -42.11 2.51
CA ALA A 188 4.86 -42.61 3.24
C ALA A 188 4.38 -41.65 4.36
N ARG A 189 5.26 -40.79 4.90
CA ARG A 189 4.86 -39.73 5.83
C ARG A 189 4.19 -38.57 5.09
N ILE A 190 4.73 -38.15 3.95
CA ILE A 190 4.14 -37.08 3.13
C ILE A 190 2.77 -37.53 2.60
N GLU A 191 2.65 -38.74 2.06
CA GLU A 191 1.38 -39.27 1.55
C GLU A 191 0.30 -39.34 2.63
N ARG A 192 0.66 -39.75 3.87
CA ARG A 192 -0.27 -39.70 5.00
C ARG A 192 -0.68 -38.26 5.35
N SER A 193 0.29 -37.35 5.43
CA SER A 193 0.03 -35.93 5.71
C SER A 193 -0.89 -35.29 4.68
N VAL A 194 -0.73 -35.62 3.38
CA VAL A 194 -1.61 -35.14 2.31
C VAL A 194 -3.02 -35.70 2.47
N ARG A 195 -3.17 -37.00 2.75
CA ARG A 195 -4.49 -37.62 2.96
C ARG A 195 -5.21 -37.04 4.17
N GLU A 196 -4.52 -36.87 5.29
CA GLU A 196 -5.07 -36.30 6.53
C GLU A 196 -5.56 -34.85 6.35
N HIS A 197 -4.84 -34.06 5.55
CA HIS A 197 -5.18 -32.65 5.30
C HIS A 197 -5.94 -32.40 4.00
N SER A 198 -6.28 -33.44 3.23
CA SER A 198 -7.00 -33.33 1.95
C SER A 198 -8.33 -32.60 2.09
N ALA A 199 -9.11 -32.91 3.14
CA ALA A 199 -10.38 -32.25 3.43
C ALA A 199 -10.22 -30.75 3.69
N LEU A 200 -9.17 -30.34 4.40
CA LEU A 200 -8.85 -28.93 4.67
C LEU A 200 -8.36 -28.22 3.38
N MET A 201 -7.49 -28.88 2.62
CA MET A 201 -6.95 -28.31 1.37
C MET A 201 -7.98 -28.24 0.24
N SER A 202 -9.04 -29.06 0.27
CA SER A 202 -10.14 -29.03 -0.72
C SER A 202 -10.88 -27.69 -0.77
N ILE A 203 -10.77 -26.88 0.29
CA ILE A 203 -11.30 -25.51 0.32
C ILE A 203 -10.59 -24.64 -0.73
N LEU A 204 -9.31 -24.89 -0.99
CA LEU A 204 -8.48 -24.16 -1.96
C LEU A 204 -8.82 -24.51 -3.43
N ASP A 205 -9.56 -25.61 -3.66
CA ASP A 205 -10.00 -26.03 -5.00
C ASP A 205 -11.28 -25.31 -5.46
N ARG A 206 -12.01 -24.66 -4.55
CA ARG A 206 -13.25 -23.97 -4.90
C ARG A 206 -12.96 -22.75 -5.77
N ARG A 207 -13.73 -22.60 -6.85
CA ARG A 207 -13.66 -21.47 -7.78
C ARG A 207 -15.06 -20.87 -7.96
N PRO A 208 -15.30 -19.60 -7.59
CA PRO A 208 -14.44 -18.69 -6.83
C PRO A 208 -14.20 -19.18 -5.38
N ILE A 209 -13.04 -18.91 -4.77
CA ILE A 209 -12.76 -19.36 -3.39
C ILE A 209 -13.67 -18.66 -2.37
N GLU A 210 -14.21 -17.51 -2.76
CA GLU A 210 -15.25 -16.75 -2.09
C GLU A 210 -16.52 -17.58 -1.84
N SER A 211 -16.78 -18.61 -2.65
CA SER A 211 -17.88 -19.58 -2.41
C SER A 211 -17.65 -20.51 -1.22
N ALA A 212 -16.42 -20.56 -0.68
CA ALA A 212 -16.11 -21.28 0.54
C ALA A 212 -16.48 -20.49 1.81
N LEU A 213 -16.63 -19.17 1.69
CA LEU A 213 -16.95 -18.29 2.81
C LEU A 213 -18.47 -18.28 3.05
N PRO A 214 -18.90 -18.08 4.31
CA PRO A 214 -20.30 -17.81 4.57
C PRO A 214 -20.71 -16.56 3.80
N THR A 215 -21.85 -16.63 3.12
CA THR A 215 -22.49 -15.46 2.52
C THR A 215 -23.35 -14.80 3.58
N LEU A 216 -23.33 -13.48 3.65
CA LEU A 216 -24.29 -12.74 4.46
C LEU A 216 -25.66 -12.87 3.78
N ALA A 217 -26.44 -13.85 4.22
CA ALA A 217 -27.77 -14.09 3.67
C ALA A 217 -28.78 -13.18 4.37
N LYS A 218 -29.75 -12.67 3.62
CA LYS A 218 -30.95 -12.07 4.20
C LYS A 218 -31.57 -13.10 5.17
N PRO A 219 -31.98 -12.70 6.40
CA PRO A 219 -32.67 -13.61 7.30
C PRO A 219 -33.83 -14.31 6.57
N MET A 220 -33.89 -15.65 6.62
CA MET A 220 -34.89 -16.42 5.85
C MET A 220 -36.35 -16.13 6.23
N MET A 221 -36.60 -15.29 7.24
CA MET A 221 -37.92 -14.83 7.66
C MET A 221 -37.91 -13.32 7.83
N SER A 222 -37.92 -12.57 6.73
CA SER A 222 -38.34 -11.17 6.76
C SER A 222 -38.70 -10.71 5.36
N LEU A 223 -39.98 -10.41 5.18
CA LEU A 223 -40.56 -9.82 3.98
C LEU A 223 -40.78 -8.32 4.20
N ASP A 224 -39.91 -7.66 4.99
CA ASP A 224 -40.15 -6.28 5.41
C ASP A 224 -39.37 -5.30 4.55
N ALA A 225 -40.12 -4.39 3.90
CA ALA A 225 -39.60 -3.21 3.19
C ALA A 225 -38.69 -2.32 4.06
N ASN A 226 -38.66 -2.56 5.37
CA ASN A 226 -37.83 -1.86 6.35
C ASN A 226 -36.33 -2.20 6.21
N GLU A 227 -35.98 -3.43 5.81
CA GLU A 227 -34.56 -3.84 5.69
C GLU A 227 -33.88 -3.17 4.50
N ASP A 228 -34.54 -3.21 3.33
CA ASP A 228 -34.04 -2.55 2.13
C ASP A 228 -34.05 -1.01 2.32
N ALA A 229 -34.95 -0.47 3.16
CA ALA A 229 -34.93 0.94 3.55
C ALA A 229 -33.72 1.31 4.42
N VAL A 230 -33.35 0.47 5.41
CA VAL A 230 -32.16 0.69 6.24
C VAL A 230 -30.88 0.63 5.41
N VAL A 231 -30.74 -0.38 4.54
CA VAL A 231 -29.59 -0.50 3.62
C VAL A 231 -29.55 0.67 2.62
N GLY A 232 -30.70 1.05 2.07
CA GLY A 232 -30.82 2.20 1.17
C GLY A 232 -30.44 3.51 1.83
N ALA A 233 -30.90 3.74 3.06
CA ALA A 233 -30.58 4.92 3.85
C ALA A 233 -29.08 4.98 4.19
N LEU A 234 -28.47 3.87 4.60
CA LEU A 234 -27.04 3.79 4.89
C LEU A 234 -26.19 4.07 3.65
N LYS A 235 -26.56 3.51 2.48
CA LYS A 235 -25.91 3.82 1.19
C LYS A 235 -26.02 5.29 0.82
N GLN A 236 -27.17 5.90 1.07
CA GLN A 236 -27.37 7.33 0.83
C GLN A 236 -26.47 8.18 1.73
N SER A 237 -26.39 7.86 3.02
CA SER A 237 -25.50 8.53 3.97
C SER A 237 -24.01 8.39 3.58
N LEU A 238 -23.59 7.20 3.10
CA LEU A 238 -22.22 7.00 2.60
C LEU A 238 -21.92 7.85 1.36
N ARG A 239 -22.85 7.97 0.41
CA ARG A 239 -22.70 8.87 -0.75
C ARG A 239 -22.63 10.34 -0.33
N GLN A 240 -23.38 10.74 0.70
CA GLN A 240 -23.28 12.09 1.26
C GLN A 240 -21.90 12.33 1.88
N LEU A 241 -21.33 11.33 2.56
CA LEU A 241 -19.98 11.41 3.12
C LEU A 241 -18.91 11.51 2.03
N GLU A 242 -19.03 10.75 0.94
CA GLU A 242 -18.18 10.88 -0.25
C GLU A 242 -18.28 12.29 -0.86
N THR A 243 -19.49 12.85 -0.92
CA THR A 243 -19.72 14.21 -1.42
C THR A 243 -19.03 15.25 -0.52
N LEU A 244 -19.11 15.10 0.81
CA LEU A 244 -18.38 15.96 1.76
C LEU A 244 -16.85 15.83 1.59
N GLY A 245 -16.36 14.61 1.31
CA GLY A 245 -14.96 14.36 1.00
C GLY A 245 -14.50 15.03 -0.31
N ALA A 246 -15.34 15.01 -1.35
CA ALA A 246 -15.06 15.71 -2.60
C ALA A 246 -15.07 17.24 -2.42
N GLN A 247 -16.02 17.77 -1.64
CA GLN A 247 -16.05 19.19 -1.27
C GLN A 247 -14.78 19.59 -0.52
N ARG A 248 -14.28 18.73 0.37
CA ARG A 248 -13.04 18.95 1.11
C ARG A 248 -11.83 19.10 0.19
N ALA A 249 -11.69 18.22 -0.80
CA ALA A 249 -10.62 18.33 -1.79
C ALA A 249 -10.73 19.66 -2.57
N GLY A 250 -11.95 20.06 -2.94
CA GLY A 250 -12.21 21.36 -3.57
C GLY A 250 -11.82 22.56 -2.69
N LEU A 251 -12.14 22.51 -1.39
CA LEU A 251 -11.74 23.55 -0.41
C LEU A 251 -10.21 23.65 -0.28
N GLU A 252 -9.51 22.51 -0.26
CA GLU A 252 -8.04 22.47 -0.22
C GLU A 252 -7.43 23.09 -1.48
N ASP A 253 -7.97 22.78 -2.66
CA ASP A 253 -7.51 23.34 -3.93
C ASP A 253 -7.78 24.85 -4.02
N MET A 254 -8.96 25.31 -3.58
CA MET A 254 -9.28 26.75 -3.50
C MET A 254 -8.32 27.48 -2.58
N LEU A 255 -7.98 26.91 -1.43
CA LEU A 255 -7.06 27.50 -0.46
C LEU A 255 -5.62 27.60 -1.01
N LYS A 256 -5.15 26.58 -1.74
CA LYS A 256 -3.87 26.62 -2.47
C LYS A 256 -3.86 27.67 -3.59
N GLU A 257 -4.96 27.77 -4.34
CA GLU A 257 -5.07 28.71 -5.46
C GLU A 257 -5.19 30.17 -4.97
N MET A 258 -5.89 30.39 -3.85
CA MET A 258 -5.93 31.70 -3.19
C MET A 258 -4.54 32.13 -2.76
N LYS A 259 -3.79 31.25 -2.07
CA LYS A 259 -2.39 31.52 -1.69
C LYS A 259 -1.52 31.90 -2.88
N ARG A 260 -1.66 31.15 -3.99
CA ARG A 260 -0.84 31.37 -5.19
C ARG A 260 -1.10 32.73 -5.84
N LYS A 261 -2.35 33.19 -5.80
CA LYS A 261 -2.78 34.47 -6.38
C LYS A 261 -2.60 35.66 -5.41
N ASP A 262 -2.28 35.39 -4.16
CA ASP A 262 -2.19 36.39 -3.10
C ASP A 262 -0.82 37.07 -3.08
N ASP A 263 -0.61 37.99 -4.01
CA ASP A 263 0.54 38.90 -4.01
C ASP A 263 0.15 40.26 -3.43
N ILE A 264 0.60 40.51 -2.20
CA ILE A 264 0.41 41.79 -1.52
C ILE A 264 1.55 42.78 -1.74
N LEU A 265 2.64 42.39 -2.44
CA LEU A 265 3.80 43.24 -2.66
C LEU A 265 3.41 44.57 -3.34
N PRO A 266 2.56 44.61 -4.39
CA PRO A 266 2.11 45.87 -4.99
C PRO A 266 1.33 46.77 -4.03
N LYS A 267 0.57 46.17 -3.10
CA LYS A 267 -0.23 46.89 -2.09
C LYS A 267 0.64 47.42 -0.95
N LEU A 268 1.69 46.69 -0.58
CA LEU A 268 2.71 47.14 0.36
C LEU A 268 3.54 48.30 -0.18
N MET A 269 3.83 48.30 -1.47
CA MET A 269 4.59 49.38 -2.13
C MET A 269 3.78 50.68 -2.30
N THR A 270 2.45 50.61 -2.24
CA THR A 270 1.54 51.75 -2.42
C THR A 270 0.92 52.24 -1.10
N SER A 271 0.95 51.42 -0.05
CA SER A 271 0.43 51.78 1.27
C SER A 271 1.35 52.76 1.99
N THR A 272 0.80 53.91 2.37
CA THR A 272 1.44 54.89 3.27
C THR A 272 0.94 54.79 4.72
N GLY A 273 0.07 53.82 5.01
CA GLY A 273 -0.56 53.59 6.32
C GLY A 273 0.01 52.40 7.11
N SER A 274 -0.64 52.04 8.22
CA SER A 274 -0.25 50.90 9.07
C SER A 274 -0.30 49.57 8.30
N HIS A 275 0.81 48.82 8.28
CA HIS A 275 0.89 47.51 7.62
C HIS A 275 -0.03 46.47 8.27
N GLU A 276 -0.32 46.59 9.57
CA GLU A 276 -1.20 45.69 10.32
C GLU A 276 -2.66 45.75 9.83
N ASP A 277 -3.16 46.94 9.50
CA ASP A 277 -4.53 47.10 8.99
C ASP A 277 -4.68 46.54 7.57
N LEU A 278 -3.60 46.61 6.77
CA LEU A 278 -3.53 45.99 5.46
C LEU A 278 -3.53 44.46 5.60
N PHE A 279 -2.72 43.91 6.51
CA PHE A 279 -2.68 42.47 6.77
C PHE A 279 -4.04 41.93 7.21
N ARG A 280 -4.72 42.61 8.15
CA ARG A 280 -6.07 42.22 8.60
C ARG A 280 -7.07 42.15 7.45
N LYS A 281 -7.07 43.14 6.55
CA LYS A 281 -8.01 43.18 5.41
C LYS A 281 -7.69 42.15 4.32
N GLU A 282 -6.43 41.83 4.12
CA GLU A 282 -6.03 40.83 3.13
C GLU A 282 -6.26 39.42 3.68
N ILE A 283 -5.97 39.17 4.96
CA ILE A 283 -6.24 37.91 5.66
C ILE A 283 -7.75 37.63 5.75
N SER A 284 -8.60 38.65 5.96
CA SER A 284 -10.05 38.42 6.10
C SER A 284 -10.72 37.80 4.87
N LYS A 285 -10.03 37.76 3.73
CA LYS A 285 -10.51 37.05 2.53
C LYS A 285 -10.55 35.54 2.72
N TYR A 286 -9.70 35.02 3.60
CA TYR A 286 -9.64 33.59 3.93
C TYR A 286 -10.70 33.20 4.97
N ASP A 287 -11.34 34.16 5.65
CA ASP A 287 -12.35 33.88 6.69
C ASP A 287 -13.53 33.07 6.14
N SER A 288 -14.01 33.40 4.93
CA SER A 288 -15.09 32.65 4.27
C SER A 288 -14.74 31.18 4.06
N ILE A 289 -13.53 30.90 3.54
CA ILE A 289 -13.07 29.52 3.33
C ILE A 289 -12.87 28.82 4.67
N CYS A 290 -12.34 29.52 5.68
CA CYS A 290 -12.18 28.95 7.02
C CYS A 290 -13.54 28.55 7.63
N GLU A 291 -14.58 29.34 7.39
CA GLU A 291 -15.95 29.05 7.82
C GLU A 291 -16.55 27.86 7.05
N GLU A 292 -16.37 27.79 5.73
CA GLU A 292 -16.80 26.65 4.91
C GLU A 292 -16.11 25.34 5.34
N ILE A 293 -14.82 25.39 5.68
CA ILE A 293 -14.08 24.25 6.23
C ILE A 293 -14.68 23.81 7.57
N ALA A 294 -14.98 24.75 8.46
CA ALA A 294 -15.59 24.44 9.76
C ALA A 294 -16.98 23.79 9.58
N GLN A 295 -17.81 24.35 8.70
CA GLN A 295 -19.13 23.79 8.39
C GLN A 295 -19.05 22.40 7.76
N ASN A 296 -18.08 22.15 6.86
CA ASN A 296 -17.85 20.82 6.28
C ASN A 296 -17.48 19.79 7.36
N LEU A 297 -16.63 20.16 8.32
CA LEU A 297 -16.22 19.28 9.41
C LEU A 297 -17.37 18.98 10.38
N GLU A 298 -18.16 20.00 10.74
CA GLU A 298 -19.34 19.83 11.59
C GLU A 298 -20.40 18.94 10.91
N ALA A 299 -20.67 19.18 9.62
CA ALA A 299 -21.57 18.34 8.83
C ALA A 299 -21.07 16.89 8.74
N GLN A 300 -19.76 16.68 8.61
CA GLN A 300 -19.18 15.34 8.64
C GLN A 300 -19.40 14.66 9.99
N GLU A 301 -19.16 15.36 11.11
CA GLU A 301 -19.32 14.78 12.45
C GLU A 301 -20.77 14.34 12.69
N GLN A 302 -21.74 15.20 12.35
CA GLN A 302 -23.17 14.87 12.44
C GLN A 302 -23.54 13.68 11.55
N LEU A 303 -23.02 13.64 10.31
CA LEU A 303 -23.28 12.54 9.39
C LEU A 303 -22.65 11.22 9.87
N LEU A 304 -21.45 11.25 10.45
CA LEU A 304 -20.81 10.07 11.02
C LEU A 304 -21.60 9.50 12.21
N LEU A 305 -22.16 10.35 13.08
CA LEU A 305 -23.06 9.91 14.15
C LEU A 305 -24.34 9.25 13.58
N HIS A 306 -24.89 9.82 12.51
CA HIS A 306 -26.06 9.25 11.85
C HIS A 306 -25.74 7.89 11.19
N ILE A 307 -24.61 7.79 10.49
CA ILE A 307 -24.12 6.54 9.90
C ILE A 307 -23.90 5.49 10.99
N GLN A 308 -23.34 5.87 12.14
CA GLN A 308 -23.13 4.95 13.26
C GLN A 308 -24.45 4.38 13.76
N ALA A 309 -25.46 5.23 14.00
CA ALA A 309 -26.78 4.76 14.44
C ALA A 309 -27.47 3.85 13.39
N GLN A 310 -27.32 4.17 12.09
CA GLN A 310 -27.83 3.33 11.00
C GLN A 310 -27.08 1.99 10.91
N ASN A 311 -25.76 2.01 11.12
CA ASN A 311 -24.92 0.82 11.11
C ASN A 311 -25.22 -0.10 12.29
N ASP A 312 -25.51 0.44 13.47
CA ASP A 312 -25.91 -0.36 14.64
C ASP A 312 -27.26 -1.08 14.40
N GLN A 313 -28.22 -0.39 13.76
CA GLN A 313 -29.48 -1.00 13.34
C GLN A 313 -29.25 -2.08 12.28
N PHE A 314 -28.41 -1.80 11.28
CA PHE A 314 -28.00 -2.76 10.27
C PHE A 314 -27.31 -3.98 10.89
N ALA A 315 -26.40 -3.79 11.83
CA ALA A 315 -25.68 -4.85 12.53
C ALA A 315 -26.63 -5.77 13.32
N ALA A 316 -27.63 -5.19 13.99
CA ALA A 316 -28.63 -5.93 14.75
C ALA A 316 -29.58 -6.73 13.85
N ILE A 317 -30.02 -6.17 12.72
CA ILE A 317 -30.95 -6.84 11.79
C ILE A 317 -30.27 -8.02 11.09
N PHE A 318 -29.02 -7.83 10.64
CA PHE A 318 -28.30 -8.82 9.83
C PHE A 318 -27.37 -9.73 10.65
N ASN A 319 -27.40 -9.65 11.99
CA ASN A 319 -26.49 -10.37 12.90
C ASN A 319 -25.04 -10.33 12.40
N LEU A 320 -24.55 -9.12 12.12
CA LEU A 320 -23.21 -8.94 11.54
C LEU A 320 -22.11 -9.54 12.41
N GLU A 321 -22.29 -9.60 13.73
CA GLU A 321 -21.33 -10.20 14.65
C GLU A 321 -21.13 -11.70 14.39
N ASP A 322 -22.22 -12.46 14.24
CA ASP A 322 -22.18 -13.89 13.92
C ASP A 322 -21.62 -14.14 12.52
N TYR A 323 -21.97 -13.26 11.57
CA TYR A 323 -21.41 -13.29 10.22
C TYR A 323 -19.90 -13.05 10.24
N LYS A 324 -19.43 -12.02 10.96
CA LYS A 324 -18.01 -11.70 11.12
C LYS A 324 -17.26 -12.86 11.77
N ALA A 325 -17.79 -13.44 12.85
CA ALA A 325 -17.19 -14.59 13.52
C ALA A 325 -17.08 -15.80 12.58
N SER A 326 -18.11 -16.05 11.77
CA SER A 326 -18.12 -17.14 10.78
C SER A 326 -17.14 -16.88 9.62
N ARG A 327 -17.06 -15.62 9.15
CA ARG A 327 -16.13 -15.18 8.09
C ARG A 327 -14.67 -15.29 8.55
N GLU A 328 -14.37 -14.80 9.75
CA GLU A 328 -13.07 -14.94 10.41
C GLU A 328 -12.65 -16.41 10.56
N LYS A 329 -13.58 -17.26 10.95
CA LYS A 329 -13.35 -18.71 11.01
C LYS A 329 -13.03 -19.27 9.62
N GLY A 330 -13.74 -18.83 8.59
CA GLY A 330 -13.45 -19.16 7.19
C GLY A 330 -12.05 -18.72 6.75
N TYR A 331 -11.65 -17.50 7.08
CA TYR A 331 -10.30 -16.99 6.80
C TYR A 331 -9.22 -17.81 7.49
N ARG A 332 -9.36 -18.09 8.78
CA ARG A 332 -8.41 -18.95 9.51
C ARG A 332 -8.33 -20.36 8.92
N GLN A 333 -9.44 -20.90 8.43
CA GLN A 333 -9.44 -22.20 7.76
C GLN A 333 -8.67 -22.16 6.43
N ILE A 334 -8.86 -21.11 5.63
CA ILE A 334 -8.12 -20.90 4.37
C ILE A 334 -6.63 -20.70 4.66
N GLU A 335 -6.27 -19.84 5.62
CA GLU A 335 -4.88 -19.60 6.03
C GLU A 335 -4.20 -20.90 6.51
N ALA A 336 -4.89 -21.68 7.35
CA ALA A 336 -4.40 -22.97 7.81
C ALA A 336 -4.20 -23.96 6.65
N ALA A 337 -5.12 -23.98 5.67
CA ALA A 337 -4.99 -24.80 4.48
C ALA A 337 -3.80 -24.37 3.61
N ILE A 338 -3.57 -23.07 3.43
CA ILE A 338 -2.43 -22.52 2.67
C ILE A 338 -1.12 -22.84 3.38
N ALA A 339 -1.04 -22.63 4.69
CA ALA A 339 0.15 -22.95 5.48
C ALA A 339 0.50 -24.44 5.37
N LYS A 340 -0.50 -25.32 5.46
CA LYS A 340 -0.32 -26.76 5.29
C LYS A 340 0.08 -27.16 3.88
N PHE A 341 -0.52 -26.54 2.87
CA PHE A 341 -0.13 -26.73 1.48
C PHE A 341 1.34 -26.37 1.24
N ARG A 342 1.77 -25.18 1.72
CA ARG A 342 3.16 -24.72 1.63
C ARG A 342 4.13 -25.66 2.34
N GLU A 343 3.81 -26.09 3.55
CA GLU A 343 4.61 -27.03 4.33
C GLU A 343 4.81 -28.37 3.60
N ILE A 344 3.73 -28.91 3.02
CA ILE A 344 3.78 -30.16 2.26
C ILE A 344 4.58 -29.96 0.97
N LYS A 345 4.35 -28.86 0.25
CA LYS A 345 5.04 -28.54 -0.99
C LYS A 345 6.54 -28.35 -0.80
N GLU A 346 6.95 -27.71 0.30
CA GLU A 346 8.37 -27.58 0.63
C GLU A 346 9.02 -28.96 0.87
N LYS A 347 8.30 -29.87 1.55
CA LYS A 347 8.76 -31.24 1.80
C LYS A 347 8.81 -32.11 0.54
N THR A 348 7.94 -31.87 -0.45
CA THR A 348 8.03 -32.55 -1.75
C THR A 348 9.17 -31.97 -2.58
N SER A 349 9.29 -30.65 -2.66
CA SER A 349 10.35 -29.97 -3.42
C SER A 349 11.77 -30.21 -2.89
N MET A 350 11.97 -30.44 -1.58
CA MET A 350 13.29 -30.80 -1.03
C MET A 350 13.81 -32.17 -1.50
N LYS A 351 12.99 -32.97 -2.20
CA LYS A 351 13.36 -34.31 -2.67
C LYS A 351 13.74 -34.36 -4.15
N ASP A 352 13.33 -33.37 -4.93
CA ASP A 352 13.82 -33.14 -6.30
C ASP A 352 15.23 -32.52 -6.25
#